data_AF-A0AAW7L4J1-F1
#
_entry.id   AF-A0AAW7L4J1-F1
#
_cell.length_a   1.000
_cell.length_b   1.000
_cell.length_c   1.000
_cell.angle_alpha   90.00
_cell.angle_beta   90.00
_cell.angle_gamma   90.00
#
_symmetry.space_group_name_H-M   'P 1'
#
loop_
_entity.id
_entity.type
_entity.pdbx_description
1 polymer ?
#
loop_
_entity_poly.entity_id
_entity_poly.type
_entity_poly.pdbx_seq_one_letter_code
_entity_poly.pdbx_strand_id
1 'polypeptide(L)' 'MGSQLIGEALGAAYQPSPEKEISKFAITLTDAGLNHPLFSHFGSELNVGHWHNDMPV' A
#
# COMPACT_ATOMS: atom_id res chain seq x y z
N MET A 1 0.35 3.74 -9.40
CA MET A 1 -0.30 3.53 -10.72
C MET A 1 -1.00 2.18 -10.82
N GLY A 2 -0.31 1.02 -10.87
CA GLY A 2 -0.99 -0.28 -11.09
C GLY A 2 -2.11 -0.60 -10.08
N SER A 3 -1.88 -0.36 -8.79
CA SER A 3 -2.90 -0.52 -7.74
C SER A 3 -4.11 0.40 -7.91
N GLN A 4 -3.91 1.63 -8.37
CA GLN A 4 -4.98 2.61 -8.61
C GLN A 4 -5.87 2.15 -9.76
N LEU A 5 -5.27 1.67 -10.86
CA LEU A 5 -6.02 1.15 -12.01
C LEU A 5 -6.85 -0.08 -11.65
N ILE A 6 -6.35 -0.96 -10.77
CA ILE A 6 -7.14 -2.10 -10.24
C ILE A 6 -8.33 -1.57 -9.44
N GLY A 7 -8.13 -0.57 -8.58
CA GLY A 7 -9.20 0.09 -7.85
C GLY A 7 -10.26 0.66 -8.80
N GLU A 8 -9.87 1.45 -9.78
CA GLU A 8 -10.78 2.06 -10.77
C GLU A 8 -11.56 1.01 -11.56
N ALA A 9 -10.90 -0.06 -12.01
CA ALA A 9 -11.55 -1.17 -12.71
C ALA A 9 -12.59 -1.91 -11.84
N LEU A 10 -12.40 -1.89 -10.52
CA LEU A 10 -13.35 -2.45 -9.54
C LEU A 10 -14.35 -1.40 -9.01
N GLY A 11 -14.34 -0.16 -9.54
CA GLY A 11 -15.27 0.91 -9.19
C GLY A 11 -14.86 1.77 -7.99
N ALA A 12 -13.62 1.64 -7.49
CA ALA A 12 -13.07 2.48 -6.42
C ALA A 12 -12.26 3.64 -6.98
N ALA A 13 -12.38 4.82 -6.36
CA ALA A 13 -11.58 6.00 -6.72
C ALA A 13 -10.23 6.02 -5.97
N TYR A 14 -9.30 6.84 -6.48
CA TYR A 14 -8.10 7.25 -5.76
C TYR A 14 -8.12 8.76 -5.55
N GLN A 15 -7.31 9.24 -4.61
CA GLN A 15 -7.14 10.65 -4.30
C GLN A 15 -5.67 10.98 -4.03
N PRO A 16 -5.28 12.27 -4.02
CA PRO A 16 -3.98 12.66 -3.52
C PRO A 16 -3.76 12.13 -2.11
N SER A 17 -2.60 11.51 -1.89
CA SER A 17 -2.17 11.09 -0.56
C SER A 17 -2.03 12.32 0.34
N PRO A 18 -2.35 12.22 1.65
CA PRO A 18 -2.09 13.26 2.62
C PRO A 18 -0.62 13.70 2.60
N GLU A 19 0.28 12.74 2.39
CA GLU A 19 1.72 12.96 2.31
C GLU A 19 2.31 12.35 1.05
N LYS A 20 3.27 13.06 0.47
CA LYS A 20 4.07 12.57 -0.66
C LYS A 20 5.20 11.70 -0.14
N GLU A 21 5.26 10.45 -0.57
CA GLU A 21 6.24 9.48 -0.08
C GLU A 21 7.23 9.11 -1.21
N ILE A 22 8.46 9.64 -1.09
CA ILE A 22 9.59 9.35 -1.98
C ILE A 22 10.84 9.05 -1.14
N SER A 23 10.91 7.83 -0.61
CA SER A 23 12.11 7.22 -0.01
C SER A 23 11.78 5.81 0.49
N LYS A 24 12.67 5.22 1.29
CA LYS A 24 12.44 3.98 2.03
C LYS A 24 11.88 4.28 3.42
N PHE A 25 10.67 3.81 3.71
CA PHE A 25 10.00 3.94 5.01
C PHE A 25 9.29 2.65 5.40
N ALA A 26 9.01 2.49 6.69
CA ALA A 26 8.33 1.31 7.22
C ALA A 26 6.84 1.30 6.86
N ILE A 27 6.32 0.12 6.50
CA ILE A 27 4.88 -0.17 6.50
C ILE A 27 4.60 -1.20 7.59
N THR A 28 3.42 -1.09 8.19
CA THR A 28 2.91 -2.06 9.17
C THR A 28 1.83 -2.90 8.51
N LEU A 29 1.89 -4.23 8.67
CA LEU A 29 0.81 -5.08 8.19
C LEU A 29 -0.44 -4.92 9.07
N THR A 30 -1.60 -4.83 8.43
CA THR A 30 -2.89 -4.97 9.11
C THR A 30 -3.10 -6.41 9.57
N ASP A 31 -4.11 -6.66 10.42
CA ASP A 31 -4.47 -8.03 10.82
C ASP A 31 -4.77 -8.94 9.62
N ALA A 32 -5.41 -8.40 8.57
CA ALA A 32 -5.65 -9.14 7.34
C ALA A 32 -4.33 -9.49 6.62
N GLY A 33 -3.36 -8.58 6.63
CA GLY A 33 -2.02 -8.81 6.07
C GLY A 33 -1.23 -9.86 6.86
N LEU A 34 -1.26 -9.79 8.19
CA LEU A 34 -0.59 -10.75 9.09
C LEU A 34 -1.10 -12.19 8.90
N ASN A 35 -2.39 -12.34 8.59
CA ASN A 35 -3.03 -13.64 8.40
C ASN A 35 -2.99 -14.13 6.93
N HIS A 36 -2.41 -13.37 5.99
CA HIS A 36 -2.41 -13.72 4.58
C HIS A 36 -1.25 -14.68 4.22
N PRO A 37 -1.49 -15.86 3.63
CA PRO A 37 -0.44 -16.86 3.39
C PRO A 37 0.75 -16.35 2.55
N LEU A 38 0.48 -15.47 1.58
CA LEU A 38 1.53 -14.88 0.74
C LEU A 38 2.45 -13.91 1.49
N PHE A 39 2.03 -13.40 2.66
CA PHE A 39 2.78 -12.40 3.44
C PHE A 39 3.42 -12.97 4.70
N SER A 40 3.30 -14.28 4.92
CA SER A 40 3.78 -14.98 6.12
C SER A 40 5.27 -14.80 6.46
N HIS A 41 6.09 -14.34 5.51
CA HIS A 41 7.52 -14.16 5.66
C HIS A 41 7.96 -12.71 5.94
N PHE A 42 7.05 -11.73 5.91
CA PHE A 42 7.40 -10.32 6.06
C PHE A 42 7.47 -9.82 7.50
N GLY A 43 6.81 -10.50 8.45
CA GLY A 43 6.66 -10.01 9.83
C GLY A 43 5.65 -8.86 9.92
N SER A 44 5.57 -8.20 11.09
CA SER A 44 4.59 -7.13 11.32
C SER A 44 4.96 -5.78 10.72
N GLU A 45 6.24 -5.54 10.48
CA GLU A 45 6.76 -4.28 9.93
C GLU A 45 7.88 -4.58 8.93
N LEU A 46 7.89 -3.84 7.81
CA LEU A 46 8.95 -3.94 6.80
C LEU A 46 9.24 -2.58 6.17
N ASN A 47 10.52 -2.31 5.93
CA ASN A 47 10.95 -1.11 5.22
C ASN A 47 10.91 -1.33 3.70
N VAL A 48 10.07 -0.57 3.00
CA VAL A 48 9.87 -0.68 1.54
C VAL A 48 10.12 0.66 0.86
N GLY A 49 10.35 0.62 -0.45
CA GLY A 49 10.47 1.83 -1.25
C GLY A 49 9.09 2.41 -1.56
N HIS A 50 8.95 3.72 -1.37
CA HIS A 50 7.75 4.49 -1.68
C HIS A 50 8.07 5.46 -2.82
N TRP A 51 7.15 5.53 -3.78
CA TRP A 51 7.24 6.46 -4.90
C TRP A 51 5.83 6.81 -5.39
N HIS A 52 5.04 7.47 -4.53
CA HIS A 52 3.69 7.89 -4.89
C HIS A 52 3.30 9.21 -4.24
N ASN A 53 2.26 9.80 -4.80
CA ASN A 53 1.59 10.98 -4.30
C ASN A 53 0.06 10.81 -4.26
N ASP A 54 -0.43 9.62 -4.63
CA ASP A 54 -1.84 9.28 -4.77
C ASP A 54 -2.10 7.92 -4.12
N MET A 55 -3.25 7.74 -3.49
CA MET A 55 -3.65 6.50 -2.79
C MET A 55 -5.16 6.26 -2.91
N PRO A 56 -5.67 5.05 -2.64
CA PRO A 56 -7.12 4.81 -2.56
C PRO A 56 -7.81 5.75 -1.56
N VAL A 57 -9.08 6.08 -1.83
CA VAL A 57 -9.92 6.83 -0.89
C VAL A 57 -10.15 6.04 0.39
#